data_AF-R5J269-F1
#
_entry.id   AF-R5J269-F1
#
_cell.length_a   1.000
_cell.length_b   1.000
_cell.length_c   1.000
_cell.angle_alpha   90.00
_cell.angle_beta   90.00
_cell.angle_gamma   90.00
#
_symmetry.space_group_name_H-M   'P 1'
#
loop_
_entity.id
_entity.type
_entity.pdbx_description
1 polymer ?
#
loop_
_entity_poly.entity_id
_entity_poly.type
_entity_poly.pdbx_seq_one_letter_code
_entity_poly.pdbx_strand_id
1 'polypeptide(L)'
;MNDTYLPTITTNKDKIVSYTWSIGGVTAGNTDLANQINDENGTTWNGNVGLIISSEYLRANSNKEQCGNMSINNTNRESCITTNWMQSIVPSDGYLWMMSPLDSGSNYAFDVYGVPSNAGNMSYRLVYMSSGVVPSLYLTSSITLTGDGSQENPYVIS
;
A
#
# COMPACT_ATOMS: atom_id res chain seq x y z
N MET A 1 -7.87 11.58 -9.31
CA MET A 1 -6.47 11.97 -9.04
C MET A 1 -5.69 12.19 -10.32
N ASN A 2 -5.47 11.16 -11.15
CA ASN A 2 -4.68 11.23 -12.39
C ASN A 2 -5.23 12.20 -13.46
N ASP A 3 -6.55 12.28 -13.67
CA ASP A 3 -7.10 13.15 -14.72
C ASP A 3 -7.52 14.55 -14.23
N THR A 4 -7.77 14.68 -12.92
CA THR A 4 -8.34 15.92 -12.34
C THR A 4 -7.31 16.76 -11.61
N TYR A 5 -6.47 16.15 -10.79
CA TYR A 5 -5.57 16.87 -9.87
C TYR A 5 -4.11 16.83 -10.35
N LEU A 6 -3.65 15.72 -10.93
CA LEU A 6 -2.30 15.65 -11.49
C LEU A 6 -2.02 16.73 -12.55
N PRO A 7 -2.98 17.14 -13.42
CA PRO A 7 -2.74 18.25 -14.34
C PRO A 7 -2.43 19.58 -13.66
N THR A 8 -2.92 19.80 -12.44
CA THR A 8 -2.72 21.05 -11.68
C THR A 8 -1.38 21.13 -10.98
N ILE A 9 -0.61 20.04 -10.91
CA ILE A 9 0.74 20.03 -10.35
C ILE A 9 1.69 20.74 -11.32
N THR A 10 2.41 21.75 -10.84
CA THR A 10 3.38 22.53 -11.63
C THR A 10 4.83 22.27 -11.23
N THR A 11 5.08 21.85 -9.99
CA THR A 11 6.42 21.55 -9.47
C THR A 11 6.71 20.05 -9.52
N ASN A 12 7.89 19.64 -10.00
CA ASN A 12 8.32 18.24 -10.10
C ASN A 12 7.37 17.32 -10.90
N LYS A 13 6.50 17.88 -11.75
CA LYS A 13 5.53 17.11 -12.54
C LYS A 13 6.23 16.12 -13.47
N ASP A 14 7.37 16.52 -14.00
CA ASP A 14 8.28 15.73 -14.83
C ASP A 14 8.78 14.46 -14.12
N LYS A 15 8.82 14.44 -12.78
CA LYS A 15 9.19 13.28 -11.96
C LYS A 15 8.04 12.29 -11.75
N ILE A 16 6.80 12.68 -12.07
CA ILE A 16 5.61 11.84 -11.90
C ILE A 16 5.35 11.06 -13.19
N VAL A 17 5.97 9.90 -13.29
CA VAL A 17 5.90 9.04 -14.47
C VAL A 17 4.74 8.05 -14.41
N SER A 18 4.29 7.57 -15.58
CA SER A 18 3.30 6.49 -15.63
C SER A 18 3.93 5.15 -15.24
N TYR A 19 3.16 4.33 -14.53
CA TYR A 19 3.53 2.98 -14.12
C TYR A 19 2.34 2.04 -14.26
N THR A 20 2.63 0.75 -14.40
CA THR A 20 1.62 -0.31 -14.48
C THR A 20 1.43 -0.92 -13.10
N TRP A 21 0.32 -0.53 -12.45
CA TRP A 21 -0.06 -0.97 -11.11
C TRP A 21 -0.78 -2.32 -11.16
N SER A 22 -0.47 -3.22 -10.24
CA SER A 22 -1.11 -4.53 -10.09
C SER A 22 -2.36 -4.39 -9.20
N ILE A 23 -3.54 -4.48 -9.80
CA ILE A 23 -4.82 -4.15 -9.17
C ILE A 23 -5.80 -5.33 -9.11
N GLY A 24 -5.30 -6.54 -9.35
CA GLY A 24 -6.09 -7.76 -9.25
C GLY A 24 -6.65 -8.00 -7.84
N GLY A 25 -7.69 -8.84 -7.79
CA GLY A 25 -8.41 -9.16 -6.56
C GLY A 25 -7.56 -9.81 -5.49
N VAL A 26 -7.87 -9.49 -4.24
CA VAL A 26 -7.25 -10.06 -3.05
C VAL A 26 -8.26 -10.93 -2.32
N THR A 27 -7.84 -12.12 -1.91
CA THR A 27 -8.65 -13.02 -1.08
C THR A 27 -8.51 -12.63 0.38
N ALA A 28 -9.63 -12.45 1.08
CA ALA A 28 -9.61 -12.14 2.50
C ALA A 28 -9.03 -13.31 3.32
N GLY A 29 -8.13 -13.02 4.25
CA GLY A 29 -7.48 -14.03 5.08
C GLY A 29 -6.53 -14.95 4.31
N ASN A 30 -6.00 -14.50 3.16
CA ASN A 30 -5.08 -15.30 2.34
C ASN A 30 -3.86 -15.79 3.16
N THR A 31 -3.52 -17.06 2.99
CA THR A 31 -2.38 -17.76 3.64
C THR A 31 -1.18 -17.94 2.70
N ASP A 32 -1.35 -17.66 1.41
CA ASP A 32 -0.34 -17.77 0.35
C ASP A 32 -0.10 -16.41 -0.31
N LEU A 33 0.95 -15.71 0.15
CA LEU A 33 1.35 -14.43 -0.41
C LEU A 33 1.85 -14.56 -1.86
N ALA A 34 2.46 -15.67 -2.23
CA ALA A 34 2.98 -15.84 -3.59
C ALA A 34 1.83 -15.96 -4.60
N ASN A 35 0.81 -16.74 -4.27
CA ASN A 35 -0.41 -16.79 -5.08
C ASN A 35 -1.14 -15.44 -5.08
N GLN A 36 -1.21 -14.76 -3.93
CA GLN A 36 -1.81 -13.42 -3.86
C GLN A 36 -1.15 -12.42 -4.82
N ILE A 37 0.19 -12.45 -4.92
CA ILE A 37 0.93 -11.58 -5.84
C ILE A 37 0.60 -11.95 -7.30
N ASN A 38 0.43 -13.23 -7.62
CA ASN A 38 0.03 -13.65 -8.95
C ASN A 38 -1.38 -13.15 -9.30
N ASP A 39 -2.32 -13.25 -8.36
CA ASP A 39 -3.70 -12.77 -8.53
C ASP A 39 -3.75 -11.25 -8.71
N GLU A 40 -3.00 -10.50 -7.89
CA GLU A 40 -2.85 -9.04 -8.02
C GLU A 40 -2.29 -8.65 -9.40
N ASN A 41 -1.32 -9.40 -9.92
CA ASN A 41 -0.74 -9.18 -11.25
C ASN A 41 -1.67 -9.59 -12.41
N GLY A 42 -2.73 -10.35 -12.14
CA GLY A 42 -3.69 -10.79 -13.16
C GLY A 42 -4.53 -9.65 -13.75
N THR A 43 -4.64 -8.51 -13.04
CA THR A 43 -5.26 -7.29 -13.55
C THR A 43 -4.33 -6.11 -13.31
N THR A 44 -4.10 -5.31 -14.35
CA THR A 44 -3.21 -4.14 -14.25
C THR A 44 -3.89 -2.87 -14.69
N TRP A 45 -3.47 -1.74 -14.12
CA TRP A 45 -3.89 -0.41 -14.52
C TRP A 45 -2.69 0.51 -14.75
N ASN A 46 -2.67 1.20 -15.88
CA ASN A 46 -1.61 2.16 -16.20
C ASN A 46 -2.01 3.55 -15.68
N GLY A 47 -1.18 4.12 -14.82
CA GLY A 47 -1.42 5.44 -14.23
C GLY A 47 -0.18 5.99 -13.53
N ASN A 48 -0.15 7.30 -13.31
CA ASN A 48 1.03 7.95 -12.74
C ASN A 48 1.04 7.92 -11.21
N VAL A 49 -0.15 7.98 -10.61
CA VAL A 49 -0.31 7.99 -9.15
C VAL A 49 -1.28 6.90 -8.73
N GLY A 50 -0.80 6.00 -7.88
CA GLY A 50 -1.55 4.89 -7.34
C GLY A 50 -1.78 4.99 -5.83
N LEU A 51 -2.10 3.85 -5.22
CA LEU A 51 -2.11 3.58 -3.79
C LEU A 51 -1.34 2.28 -3.58
N ILE A 52 -0.90 2.03 -2.36
CA ILE A 52 -0.30 0.74 -2.01
C ILE A 52 -1.28 -0.41 -2.24
N ILE A 53 -0.74 -1.61 -2.45
CA ILE A 53 -1.51 -2.85 -2.54
C ILE A 53 -1.24 -3.77 -1.35
N SER A 54 -2.12 -4.76 -1.16
CA SER A 54 -2.08 -5.70 -0.05
C SER A 54 -0.72 -6.40 0.09
N SER A 55 -0.17 -6.92 -1.01
CA SER A 55 1.14 -7.57 -0.97
C SER A 55 2.29 -6.63 -0.66
N GLU A 56 2.20 -5.33 -0.97
CA GLU A 56 3.23 -4.35 -0.63
C GLU A 56 3.26 -4.10 0.88
N TYR A 57 2.10 -3.94 1.51
CA TYR A 57 2.02 -3.80 2.97
C TYR A 57 2.56 -5.03 3.69
N LEU A 58 2.22 -6.24 3.24
CA LEU A 58 2.77 -7.49 3.79
C LEU A 58 4.28 -7.61 3.53
N ARG A 59 4.75 -7.18 2.35
CA ARG A 59 6.18 -7.18 2.00
C ARG A 59 6.99 -6.13 2.76
N ALA A 60 6.36 -5.09 3.29
CA ALA A 60 7.02 -4.10 4.15
C ALA A 60 7.39 -4.63 5.55
N ASN A 61 6.83 -5.78 5.97
CA ASN A 61 7.16 -6.35 7.28
C ASN A 61 8.53 -7.08 7.29
N SER A 62 9.42 -6.78 8.23
CA SER A 62 10.72 -7.49 8.31
C SER A 62 10.61 -8.92 8.89
N ASN A 63 9.56 -9.21 9.66
CA ASN A 63 9.28 -10.51 10.26
C ASN A 63 8.34 -11.35 9.37
N LYS A 64 8.91 -11.93 8.30
CA LYS A 64 8.15 -12.77 7.36
C LYS A 64 7.57 -14.04 7.96
N GLU A 65 8.21 -14.59 8.99
CA GLU A 65 7.75 -15.81 9.66
C GLU A 65 6.40 -15.60 10.33
N GLN A 66 6.18 -14.45 10.97
CA GLN A 66 4.94 -14.15 11.70
C GLN A 66 3.95 -13.27 10.92
N CYS A 67 4.41 -12.57 9.88
CA CYS A 67 3.63 -11.53 9.18
C CYS A 67 3.66 -11.68 7.65
N GLY A 68 4.16 -12.80 7.13
CA GLY A 68 4.39 -13.03 5.71
C GLY A 68 3.15 -13.26 4.84
N ASN A 69 1.96 -13.33 5.41
CA ASN A 69 0.68 -13.34 4.67
C ASN A 69 -0.42 -12.70 5.53
N MET A 70 -1.59 -12.44 4.93
CA MET A 70 -2.68 -11.72 5.59
C MET A 70 -3.19 -12.45 6.84
N SER A 71 -3.37 -13.78 6.76
CA SER A 71 -3.85 -14.58 7.89
C SER A 71 -2.93 -14.45 9.10
N ILE A 72 -1.64 -14.73 8.94
CA ILE A 72 -0.68 -14.67 10.05
C ILE A 72 -0.40 -13.23 10.49
N ASN A 73 -0.42 -12.25 9.58
CA ASN A 73 -0.34 -10.82 9.94
C ASN A 73 -1.47 -10.43 10.90
N ASN A 74 -2.70 -10.83 10.59
CA ASN A 74 -3.86 -10.48 11.43
C ASN A 74 -3.85 -11.23 12.77
N THR A 75 -3.40 -12.50 12.77
CA THR A 75 -3.19 -13.27 14.00
C THR A 75 -2.12 -12.66 14.89
N ASN A 76 -1.00 -12.22 14.32
CA ASN A 76 0.18 -11.72 15.05
C ASN A 76 0.30 -10.19 15.02
N ARG A 77 -0.81 -9.47 14.86
CA ARG A 77 -0.82 -8.02 14.55
C ARG A 77 0.06 -7.18 15.47
N GLU A 78 0.10 -7.49 16.77
CA GLU A 78 0.89 -6.74 17.75
C GLU A 78 2.40 -6.80 17.46
N SER A 79 2.88 -7.95 16.98
CA SER A 79 4.27 -8.10 16.52
C SER A 79 4.45 -7.51 15.12
N CYS A 80 3.44 -7.63 14.25
CA CYS A 80 3.53 -7.14 12.88
C CYS A 80 3.56 -5.62 12.79
N ILE A 81 2.84 -4.88 13.64
CA ILE A 81 2.88 -3.41 13.62
C ILE A 81 4.24 -2.83 14.00
N THR A 82 5.02 -3.54 14.83
CA THR A 82 6.35 -3.06 15.27
C THR A 82 7.45 -3.36 14.26
N THR A 83 7.19 -4.27 13.33
CA THR A 83 8.15 -4.76 12.33
C THR A 83 7.77 -4.35 10.90
N ASN A 84 6.65 -3.66 10.72
CA ASN A 84 6.21 -3.13 9.44
C ASN A 84 6.51 -1.63 9.34
N TRP A 85 7.45 -1.25 8.46
CA TRP A 85 7.81 0.17 8.31
C TRP A 85 6.67 1.01 7.73
N MET A 86 5.75 0.41 6.95
CA MET A 86 4.55 1.09 6.45
C MET A 86 3.53 1.36 7.56
N GLN A 87 3.68 0.81 8.77
CA GLN A 87 2.77 1.14 9.87
C GLN A 87 2.81 2.63 10.22
N SER A 88 3.95 3.29 10.01
CA SER A 88 4.13 4.73 10.26
C SER A 88 3.21 5.62 9.42
N ILE A 89 2.71 5.15 8.28
CA ILE A 89 1.78 5.89 7.41
C ILE A 89 0.31 5.49 7.61
N VAL A 90 0.02 4.53 8.49
CA VAL A 90 -1.35 4.13 8.82
C VAL A 90 -1.96 5.14 9.80
N PRO A 91 -3.13 5.76 9.50
CA PRO A 91 -3.75 6.75 10.38
C PRO A 91 -4.13 6.16 11.75
N SER A 92 -3.65 6.76 12.84
CA SER A 92 -3.81 6.25 14.22
C SER A 92 -5.25 6.15 14.73
N ASP A 93 -6.20 6.80 14.07
CA ASP A 93 -7.64 6.72 14.39
C ASP A 93 -8.48 6.51 13.12
N GLY A 94 -7.96 5.69 12.20
CA GLY A 94 -8.62 5.45 10.93
C GLY A 94 -8.12 4.23 10.20
N TYR A 95 -8.17 4.32 8.89
CA TYR A 95 -7.90 3.22 7.97
C TYR A 95 -7.00 3.71 6.86
N LEU A 96 -5.97 2.94 6.52
CA LEU A 96 -5.18 3.16 5.33
C LEU A 96 -5.76 2.35 4.18
N TRP A 97 -6.32 3.04 3.19
CA TRP A 97 -6.97 2.41 2.04
C TRP A 97 -5.96 1.97 0.99
N MET A 98 -6.20 0.81 0.38
CA MET A 98 -5.36 0.21 -0.64
C MET A 98 -6.07 0.18 -2.00
N MET A 99 -5.28 0.03 -3.08
CA MET A 99 -5.86 -0.16 -4.42
C MET A 99 -6.44 -1.57 -4.62
N SER A 100 -6.12 -2.52 -3.75
CA SER A 100 -6.52 -3.92 -3.85
C SER A 100 -8.04 -4.12 -3.65
N PRO A 101 -8.80 -4.58 -4.65
CA PRO A 101 -10.19 -4.95 -4.48
C PRO A 101 -10.33 -6.32 -3.80
N LEU A 102 -11.50 -6.61 -3.25
CA LEU A 102 -11.86 -7.98 -2.85
C LEU A 102 -12.15 -8.83 -4.09
N ASP A 103 -11.55 -10.01 -4.16
CA ASP A 103 -11.72 -10.96 -5.28
C ASP A 103 -13.19 -11.31 -5.58
N SER A 104 -14.02 -11.38 -4.53
CA SER A 104 -15.42 -11.76 -4.55
C SER A 104 -16.38 -10.57 -4.66
N GLY A 105 -15.87 -9.32 -4.73
CA GLY A 105 -16.72 -8.14 -4.85
C GLY A 105 -15.95 -6.84 -5.07
N SER A 106 -16.09 -6.26 -6.27
CA SER A 106 -15.44 -5.01 -6.67
C SER A 106 -15.95 -3.76 -5.94
N ASN A 107 -17.06 -3.87 -5.20
CA ASN A 107 -17.56 -2.81 -4.33
C ASN A 107 -16.81 -2.73 -2.99
N TYR A 108 -15.86 -3.63 -2.75
CA TYR A 108 -14.96 -3.63 -1.60
C TYR A 108 -13.51 -3.41 -2.03
N ALA A 109 -12.76 -2.70 -1.19
CA ALA A 109 -11.32 -2.61 -1.29
C ALA A 109 -10.67 -2.78 0.08
N PHE A 110 -9.43 -3.27 0.07
CA PHE A 110 -8.69 -3.58 1.28
C PHE A 110 -8.21 -2.33 2.00
N ASP A 111 -8.13 -2.43 3.32
CA ASP A 111 -7.57 -1.41 4.20
C ASP A 111 -6.75 -2.03 5.34
N VAL A 112 -5.93 -1.19 5.99
CA VAL A 112 -5.28 -1.49 7.26
C VAL A 112 -5.90 -0.63 8.35
N TYR A 113 -6.23 -1.26 9.47
CA TYR A 113 -6.70 -0.56 10.66
C TYR A 113 -5.54 0.13 11.35
N GLY A 114 -5.69 1.42 11.65
CA GLY A 114 -4.81 2.12 12.60
C GLY A 114 -5.46 2.39 13.95
N VAL A 115 -6.78 2.19 14.07
CA VAL A 115 -7.51 2.32 15.34
C VAL A 115 -6.87 1.42 16.43
N PRO A 116 -6.66 1.91 17.66
CA PRO A 116 -5.81 1.24 18.64
C PRO A 116 -6.22 -0.20 18.98
N SER A 117 -7.51 -0.51 19.00
CA SER A 117 -8.02 -1.84 19.33
C SER A 117 -7.67 -2.92 18.29
N ASN A 118 -7.38 -2.52 17.05
CA ASN A 118 -7.20 -3.42 15.91
C ASN A 118 -6.04 -2.99 14.99
N ALA A 119 -5.09 -2.18 15.48
CA ALA A 119 -4.01 -1.65 14.67
C ALA A 119 -3.23 -2.77 13.95
N GLY A 120 -2.92 -2.55 12.67
CA GLY A 120 -2.23 -3.51 11.80
C GLY A 120 -3.10 -4.61 11.19
N ASN A 121 -4.37 -4.70 11.59
CA ASN A 121 -5.29 -5.68 11.00
C ASN A 121 -5.65 -5.27 9.58
N MET A 122 -5.43 -6.18 8.62
CA MET A 122 -5.87 -6.02 7.24
C MET A 122 -7.30 -6.52 7.09
N SER A 123 -8.16 -5.72 6.46
CA SER A 123 -9.56 -6.04 6.21
C SER A 123 -10.00 -5.43 4.88
N TYR A 124 -11.30 -5.46 4.60
CA TYR A 124 -11.89 -4.81 3.45
C TYR A 124 -13.17 -4.05 3.83
N ARG A 125 -13.43 -2.97 3.10
CA ARG A 125 -14.61 -2.12 3.30
C ARG A 125 -15.21 -1.65 1.99
N LEU A 126 -16.45 -1.20 2.08
CA LEU A 126 -17.16 -0.62 0.95
C LEU A 126 -16.45 0.66 0.49
N VAL A 127 -16.22 0.76 -0.81
CA VAL A 127 -15.42 1.85 -1.42
C VAL A 127 -16.03 3.25 -1.25
N TYR A 128 -17.31 3.36 -0.88
CA TYR A 128 -17.95 4.65 -0.61
C TYR A 128 -17.70 5.17 0.83
N MET A 129 -17.10 4.35 1.70
CA MET A 129 -16.79 4.74 3.08
C MET A 129 -15.55 5.64 3.11
N SER A 130 -15.51 6.58 4.06
CA SER A 130 -14.35 7.45 4.26
C SER A 130 -13.16 6.64 4.80
N SER A 131 -11.99 6.79 4.19
CA SER A 131 -10.73 6.18 4.61
C SER A 131 -9.56 7.11 4.29
N GLY A 132 -8.45 6.95 5.02
CA GLY A 132 -7.20 7.63 4.71
C GLY A 132 -6.59 7.08 3.43
N VAL A 133 -6.07 7.97 2.59
CA VAL A 133 -5.40 7.60 1.33
C VAL A 133 -3.99 8.15 1.34
N VAL A 134 -3.02 7.32 0.94
CA VAL A 134 -1.63 7.73 0.77
C VAL A 134 -1.27 7.53 -0.70
N PRO A 135 -1.27 8.61 -1.50
CA PRO A 135 -0.85 8.54 -2.90
C PRO A 135 0.54 7.94 -3.02
N SER A 136 0.67 6.95 -3.90
CA SER A 136 1.92 6.26 -4.16
C SER A 136 2.44 6.63 -5.55
N LEU A 137 3.75 6.85 -5.66
CA LEU A 137 4.43 7.15 -6.91
C LEU A 137 5.44 6.05 -7.21
N TYR A 138 5.53 5.66 -8.47
CA TYR A 138 6.58 4.78 -8.93
C TYR A 138 7.89 5.56 -9.08
N LEU A 139 8.95 5.01 -8.50
CA LEU A 139 10.31 5.50 -8.67
C LEU A 139 11.00 4.64 -9.72
N THR A 140 11.42 5.26 -10.83
CA THR A 140 12.18 4.55 -11.86
C THR A 140 13.56 4.15 -11.31
N SER A 141 14.13 3.06 -11.82
CA SER A 141 15.47 2.63 -11.40
C SER A 141 16.60 3.57 -11.85
N SER A 142 16.29 4.55 -12.71
CA SER A 142 17.25 5.53 -13.23
C SER A 142 17.43 6.76 -12.33
N ILE A 143 16.61 6.92 -11.29
CA ILE A 143 16.79 8.02 -10.35
C ILE A 143 18.03 7.81 -9.51
N THR A 144 18.66 8.90 -9.08
CA THR A 144 19.69 8.84 -8.04
C THR A 144 19.08 9.31 -6.73
N LEU A 145 19.20 8.48 -5.70
CA LEU A 145 18.89 8.87 -4.32
C LEU A 145 20.18 9.32 -3.65
N THR A 146 20.21 10.58 -3.22
CA THR A 146 21.27 11.11 -2.36
C THR A 146 20.76 11.27 -0.93
N GLY A 147 21.66 11.33 0.05
CA GLY A 147 21.32 11.36 1.47
C GLY A 147 21.34 9.98 2.11
N ASP A 148 21.18 9.92 3.44
CA ASP A 148 21.17 8.67 4.22
C ASP A 148 19.81 8.37 4.88
N GLY A 149 18.84 9.28 4.71
CA GLY A 149 17.50 9.13 5.26
C GLY A 149 17.36 9.57 6.72
N SER A 150 18.40 10.15 7.32
CA SER A 150 18.30 10.83 8.62
C SER A 150 17.52 12.15 8.50
N GLN A 151 17.11 12.70 9.65
CA GLN A 151 16.40 13.97 9.71
C GLN A 151 17.28 15.13 9.17
N GLU A 152 18.58 15.07 9.41
CA GLU A 152 19.55 16.06 8.95
C GLU A 152 19.98 15.85 7.49
N ASN A 153 19.83 14.63 6.94
CA ASN A 153 20.26 14.26 5.60
C ASN A 153 19.23 13.36 4.89
N PRO A 154 18.03 13.88 4.57
CA PRO A 154 16.93 13.10 4.00
C PRO A 154 17.24 12.61 2.58
N TYR A 155 16.51 11.58 2.14
CA TYR A 155 16.60 11.15 0.75
C TYR A 155 16.12 12.23 -0.22
N VAL A 156 16.95 12.58 -1.19
CA VAL A 156 16.64 13.52 -2.26
C VAL A 156 16.72 12.81 -3.60
N ILE A 157 15.69 13.02 -4.44
CA ILE A 157 15.61 12.48 -5.80
C ILE A 157 16.21 13.49 -6.78
N SER A 158 17.36 13.13 -7.35
CA SER A 158 18.03 13.86 -8.45
C SER A 158 17.91 13.12 -9.78
#